data_AF-A0A1S6U600-F1
#
_entry.id   AF-A0A1S6U600-F1
#
_cell.length_a   1.000
_cell.length_b   1.000
_cell.length_c   1.000
_cell.angle_alpha   90.00
_cell.angle_beta   90.00
_cell.angle_gamma   90.00
#
_symmetry.space_group_name_H-M   'P 1'
#
loop_
_entity.id
_entity.type
_entity.pdbx_description
1 polymer ?
#
loop_
_entity_poly.entity_id
_entity_poly.type
_entity_poly.pdbx_seq_one_letter_code
_entity_poly.pdbx_strand_id
1 'polypeptide(L)'
;MNIGYFKNVIYTNEQGQELSYIGGIINIPFARPLEVALLKASAEDKKNNANLPDFKIVLQRPKGYQGQRQIIGALWKRQSQRGLEYISGSIQSPILPGGQMYIALFEPTQDDSQLLYEISWSVPKSNNTQSSIPDVNTDDIAYEINNEIPF
;
A
#
# COMPACT_ATOMS: atom_id res chain seq x y z
N MET A 1 10.85 8.01 2.04
CA MET A 1 11.32 7.57 3.37
C MET A 1 10.97 6.11 3.54
N ASN A 2 11.93 5.24 3.87
CA ASN A 2 11.62 3.85 4.20
C ASN A 2 10.85 3.81 5.53
N ILE A 3 9.73 3.09 5.56
CA ILE A 3 8.84 2.96 6.71
C ILE A 3 8.56 1.49 7.06
N GLY A 4 9.34 0.55 6.56
CA GLY A 4 9.13 -0.87 6.86
C GLY A 4 9.47 -1.79 5.70
N TYR A 5 9.03 -3.04 5.84
CA TYR A 5 9.36 -4.10 4.90
C TYR A 5 8.34 -5.23 4.92
N PHE A 6 8.39 -6.06 3.87
CA PHE A 6 7.75 -7.37 3.80
C PHE A 6 8.79 -8.46 3.48
N LYS A 7 8.57 -9.65 4.02
CA LYS A 7 9.38 -10.86 3.78
C LYS A 7 8.50 -12.09 3.75
N ASN A 8 9.05 -13.21 3.29
CA ASN A 8 8.38 -14.50 3.44
C ASN A 8 8.49 -14.97 4.90
N VAL A 9 7.37 -15.33 5.52
CA VAL A 9 7.29 -15.84 6.88
C VAL A 9 6.76 -17.26 6.82
N ILE A 10 7.54 -18.20 7.37
CA ILE A 10 7.17 -19.61 7.46
C ILE A 10 6.70 -19.87 8.89
N TYR A 11 5.56 -20.53 9.05
CA TYR A 11 5.09 -21.00 10.36
C TYR A 11 4.54 -22.42 10.26
N THR A 12 4.78 -23.20 11.31
CA THR A 12 4.22 -24.55 11.45
C THR A 12 2.87 -24.43 12.15
N ASN A 13 1.81 -24.94 11.53
CA ASN A 13 0.50 -24.99 12.19
C ASN A 13 0.46 -26.11 13.26
N GLU A 14 -0.62 -26.15 14.04
CA GLU A 14 -0.85 -27.19 15.07
C GLU A 14 -0.94 -28.61 14.49
N GLN A 15 -1.06 -28.74 13.16
CA GLN A 15 -1.10 -30.00 12.41
C GLN A 15 0.27 -30.37 11.80
N GLY A 16 1.35 -29.65 12.13
CA GLY A 16 2.69 -29.92 11.65
C GLY A 16 2.97 -29.53 10.20
N GLN A 17 2.04 -28.82 9.53
CA GLN A 17 2.23 -28.34 8.17
C GLN A 17 2.93 -26.98 8.18
N GLU A 18 3.98 -26.85 7.37
CA GLU A 18 4.65 -25.57 7.12
C GLU A 18 3.83 -24.75 6.12
N LEU A 19 3.37 -23.59 6.58
CA LEU A 19 2.64 -22.62 5.78
C LEU A 19 3.49 -21.35 5.66
N SER A 20 3.63 -20.85 4.43
CA SER A 20 4.33 -19.60 4.15
C SER A 20 3.35 -18.49 3.80
N TYR A 21 3.56 -17.29 4.32
CA TYR A 21 2.82 -16.09 3.92
C TYR A 21 3.74 -14.87 3.86
N ILE A 22 3.31 -13.83 3.15
CA ILE A 22 4.06 -12.57 3.09
C ILE A 22 3.69 -11.72 4.31
N GLY A 23 4.64 -11.56 5.23
CA GLY A 23 4.49 -10.83 6.48
C GLY A 23 5.51 -9.70 6.60
N GLY A 24 5.21 -8.69 7.40
CA GLY A 24 6.04 -7.49 7.47
C GLY A 24 5.72 -6.59 8.65
N ILE A 25 6.50 -5.51 8.74
CA ILE A 25 6.31 -4.44 9.73
C ILE A 25 6.14 -3.12 8.98
N ILE A 26 5.15 -2.34 9.39
CA ILE A 26 4.94 -0.96 8.92
C ILE A 26 5.10 -0.02 10.12
N ASN A 27 6.01 0.93 9.99
CA ASN A 27 6.29 1.98 10.97
C ASN A 27 5.61 3.27 10.54
N ILE A 28 4.46 3.56 11.13
CA ILE A 28 3.79 4.85 10.97
C ILE A 28 4.37 5.80 12.03
N PRO A 29 4.83 7.02 11.67
CA PRO A 29 5.30 8.00 12.64
C PRO A 29 4.30 8.21 13.78
N PHE A 30 4.80 8.25 15.01
CA PHE A 30 4.00 8.41 16.24
C PHE A 30 3.04 7.26 16.57
N ALA A 31 3.07 6.16 15.81
CA ALA A 31 2.36 4.92 16.12
C ALA A 31 3.34 3.84 16.58
N ARG A 32 2.81 2.78 17.21
CA ARG A 32 3.59 1.55 17.40
C ARG A 32 3.79 0.86 16.05
N PRO A 33 4.93 0.19 15.82
CA PRO A 33 5.12 -0.67 14.66
C PRO A 33 3.95 -1.64 14.49
N LEU A 34 3.40 -1.70 13.28
CA LEU A 34 2.28 -2.56 12.96
C LEU A 34 2.79 -3.81 12.28
N GLU A 35 2.53 -4.97 12.90
CA GLU A 35 2.72 -6.25 12.25
C GLU A 35 1.57 -6.51 11.27
N VAL A 36 1.93 -6.73 10.02
CA VAL A 36 0.98 -6.88 8.92
C VAL A 36 1.29 -8.10 8.07
N ALA A 37 0.30 -8.53 7.30
CA ALA A 37 0.45 -9.53 6.25
C ALA A 37 -0.18 -9.03 4.94
N LEU A 38 0.28 -9.58 3.82
CA LEU A 38 -0.33 -9.36 2.51
C LEU A 38 -1.17 -10.57 2.13
N LEU A 39 -2.44 -10.31 1.80
CA LEU A 39 -3.32 -11.29 1.18
C LEU A 39 -3.35 -11.02 -0.32
N LYS A 40 -2.80 -11.96 -1.10
CA LYS A 40 -2.83 -11.88 -2.56
C LYS A 40 -4.23 -12.19 -3.07
N ALA A 41 -4.72 -11.41 -4.03
CA ALA A 41 -5.96 -11.75 -4.73
C ALA A 41 -5.77 -13.01 -5.57
N SER A 42 -6.81 -13.85 -5.68
CA SER A 42 -6.75 -15.00 -6.55
C SER A 42 -6.78 -14.56 -8.02
N ALA A 43 -6.19 -15.37 -8.91
CA ALA A 43 -6.21 -15.08 -10.34
C ALA A 43 -7.64 -15.08 -10.91
N GLU A 44 -8.54 -15.89 -10.33
CA GLU A 44 -9.95 -15.96 -10.72
C GLU A 44 -10.71 -14.70 -10.32
N ASP A 45 -10.50 -14.20 -9.10
CA ASP A 45 -11.11 -12.94 -8.64
C ASP A 45 -10.70 -11.77 -9.55
N LYS A 46 -9.41 -11.70 -9.90
CA LYS A 46 -8.86 -10.67 -10.80
C LYS A 46 -9.41 -10.77 -12.23
N LYS A 47 -9.71 -11.97 -12.72
CA LYS A 47 -10.37 -12.15 -14.02
C LYS A 47 -11.80 -11.62 -14.00
N ASN A 48 -12.52 -11.84 -12.91
CA ASN A 48 -13.90 -11.39 -12.76
C ASN A 48 -13.99 -9.88 -12.49
N ASN A 49 -12.97 -9.29 -11.86
CA ASN A 49 -12.91 -7.86 -11.59
C ASN A 49 -11.46 -7.33 -11.64
N ALA A 50 -11.11 -6.70 -12.76
CA ALA A 50 -9.79 -6.12 -13.00
C ALA A 50 -9.39 -5.01 -12.00
N ASN A 51 -10.37 -4.32 -11.40
CA ASN A 51 -10.13 -3.23 -10.46
C ASN A 51 -9.79 -3.70 -9.04
N LEU A 52 -9.92 -5.00 -8.76
CA LEU A 52 -9.54 -5.53 -7.45
C LEU A 52 -8.05 -5.25 -7.16
N PRO A 53 -7.67 -5.02 -5.89
CA PRO A 53 -6.27 -4.91 -5.51
C PRO A 53 -5.53 -6.23 -5.73
N ASP A 54 -4.25 -6.14 -6.07
CA ASP A 54 -3.36 -7.29 -6.15
C ASP A 54 -3.06 -7.86 -4.76
N PHE A 55 -2.95 -6.97 -3.77
CA PHE A 55 -2.79 -7.34 -2.38
C PHE A 55 -3.68 -6.52 -1.45
N LYS A 56 -4.22 -7.16 -0.42
CA LYS A 56 -4.81 -6.49 0.73
C LYS A 56 -3.83 -6.52 1.89
N ILE A 57 -3.65 -5.38 2.55
CA ILE A 57 -2.82 -5.27 3.77
C ILE A 57 -3.73 -5.55 4.95
N VAL A 58 -3.36 -6.54 5.77
CA VAL A 58 -4.13 -6.95 6.94
C VAL A 58 -3.28 -6.89 8.19
N LEU A 59 -3.88 -6.48 9.30
CA LEU A 59 -3.21 -6.55 10.60
C LEU A 59 -3.08 -8.01 11.04
N GLN A 60 -1.90 -8.34 11.57
CA GLN A 60 -1.71 -9.61 12.26
C GLN A 60 -2.59 -9.65 13.51
N ARG A 61 -3.27 -10.77 13.71
CA ARG A 61 -4.16 -10.94 14.85
C ARG A 61 -3.35 -11.44 16.05
N PRO A 62 -3.43 -10.78 17.21
CA PRO A 62 -2.91 -11.34 18.44
C PRO A 62 -3.55 -12.70 18.74
N LYS A 63 -2.79 -13.59 19.39
CA LYS A 63 -3.30 -14.89 19.84
C LYS A 63 -4.53 -14.67 20.73
N GLY A 64 -5.63 -15.35 20.40
CA GLY A 64 -6.89 -15.24 21.15
C GLY A 64 -7.82 -14.09 20.72
N TYR A 65 -7.45 -13.28 19.72
CA TYR A 65 -8.35 -12.25 19.19
C TYR A 65 -9.53 -12.88 18.43
N GLN A 66 -10.75 -12.66 18.93
CA GLN A 66 -11.98 -13.23 18.39
C GLN A 66 -12.61 -12.40 17.26
N GLY A 67 -12.16 -11.17 17.05
CA GLY A 67 -12.69 -10.28 16.02
C GLY A 67 -12.31 -10.69 14.61
N GLN A 68 -13.01 -10.10 13.64
CA GLN A 68 -12.68 -10.27 12.23
C GLN A 68 -11.30 -9.70 11.90
N ARG A 69 -10.67 -10.25 10.85
CA ARG A 69 -9.40 -9.76 10.35
C ARG A 69 -9.57 -8.32 9.85
N GLN A 70 -8.74 -7.41 10.34
CA GLN A 70 -8.78 -6.00 9.95
C GLN A 70 -7.96 -5.80 8.68
N ILE A 71 -8.63 -5.41 7.60
CA ILE A 71 -8.00 -4.96 6.36
C ILE A 71 -7.77 -3.45 6.50
N ILE A 72 -6.50 -3.04 6.44
CA ILE A 72 -6.11 -1.65 6.63
C ILE A 72 -5.63 -1.01 5.34
N GLY A 73 -5.53 -1.75 4.24
CA GLY A 73 -5.03 -1.18 3.01
C GLY A 73 -5.17 -2.09 1.82
N ALA A 74 -4.90 -1.51 0.66
CA ALA A 74 -5.00 -2.16 -0.62
C ALA A 74 -3.84 -1.68 -1.50
N LEU A 75 -3.30 -2.60 -2.30
CA LEU A 75 -2.12 -2.40 -3.13
C LEU A 75 -2.39 -2.96 -4.53
N TRP A 76 -1.90 -2.25 -5.54
CA TRP A 76 -1.97 -2.61 -6.94
C TRP A 76 -0.58 -2.66 -7.53
N LYS A 77 -0.35 -3.62 -8.43
CA LYS A 77 0.82 -3.59 -9.30
C LYS A 77 0.68 -2.43 -10.27
N ARG A 78 1.77 -1.71 -10.47
CA ARG A 78 1.87 -0.54 -11.33
C ARG A 78 3.14 -0.65 -12.15
N GLN A 79 3.16 0.08 -13.26
CA GLN A 79 4.35 0.26 -14.08
C GLN A 79 4.62 1.75 -14.21
N SER A 80 5.86 2.15 -14.03
CA SER A 80 6.29 3.53 -14.22
C SER A 80 6.34 3.91 -15.70
N GLN A 81 6.40 5.20 -16.01
CA GLN A 81 6.61 5.68 -17.38
C GLN A 81 7.90 5.15 -18.02
N ARG A 82 8.90 4.78 -17.19
CA ARG A 82 10.17 4.17 -17.62
C ARG A 82 10.12 2.64 -17.70
N GLY A 83 8.94 2.05 -17.51
CA GLY A 83 8.73 0.60 -17.60
C GLY A 83 9.04 -0.19 -16.32
N LEU A 84 9.53 0.44 -15.25
CA LEU A 84 9.81 -0.22 -13.97
C LEU A 84 8.51 -0.61 -13.27
N GLU A 85 8.38 -1.87 -12.90
CA GLU A 85 7.26 -2.37 -12.10
C GLU A 85 7.45 -2.01 -10.62
N TYR A 86 6.37 -1.65 -9.96
CA TYR A 86 6.32 -1.42 -8.52
C TYR A 86 4.92 -1.72 -8.00
N ILE A 87 4.78 -1.82 -6.69
CA ILE A 87 3.46 -2.00 -6.06
C ILE A 87 3.14 -0.73 -5.30
N SER A 88 1.94 -0.18 -5.43
CA SER A 88 1.52 0.99 -4.67
C SER A 88 0.06 0.96 -4.29
N GLY A 89 -0.27 1.77 -3.30
CA GLY A 89 -1.64 1.92 -2.84
C GLY A 89 -1.66 2.70 -1.55
N SER A 90 -2.52 2.31 -0.62
CA SER A 90 -2.71 3.09 0.59
C SER A 90 -3.10 2.26 1.80
N ILE A 91 -2.73 2.78 2.96
CA ILE A 91 -3.20 2.36 4.27
C ILE A 91 -4.22 3.38 4.77
N GLN A 92 -5.30 2.91 5.36
CA GLN A 92 -6.29 3.70 6.07
C GLN A 92 -6.09 3.54 7.57
N SER A 93 -6.10 4.64 8.30
CA SER A 93 -5.96 4.63 9.75
C SER A 93 -6.51 5.91 10.36
N PRO A 94 -7.28 5.82 11.47
CA PRO A 94 -7.87 6.99 12.11
C PRO A 94 -6.85 7.94 12.74
N ILE A 95 -5.62 7.48 13.01
CA ILE A 95 -4.55 8.32 13.58
C ILE A 95 -3.79 9.14 12.53
N LEU A 96 -4.02 8.88 11.24
CA LEU A 96 -3.37 9.61 10.16
C LEU A 96 -4.15 10.90 9.84
N PRO A 97 -3.46 12.03 9.59
CA PRO A 97 -4.09 13.20 9.00
C PRO A 97 -4.77 12.83 7.67
N GLY A 98 -6.06 13.14 7.53
CA GLY A 98 -6.86 12.75 6.36
C GLY A 98 -7.24 11.27 6.29
N GLY A 99 -6.92 10.47 7.33
CA GLY A 99 -7.34 9.08 7.46
C GLY A 99 -6.63 8.08 6.54
N GLN A 100 -5.68 8.52 5.72
CA GLN A 100 -5.04 7.70 4.69
C GLN A 100 -3.56 8.07 4.49
N MET A 101 -2.75 7.07 4.18
CA MET A 101 -1.33 7.18 3.85
C MET A 101 -1.06 6.40 2.58
N TYR A 102 -0.42 7.02 1.59
CA TYR A 102 -0.02 6.35 0.35
C TYR A 102 1.36 5.73 0.49
N ILE A 103 1.50 4.48 0.08
CA ILE A 103 2.77 3.75 0.16
C ILE A 103 3.12 3.14 -1.18
N ALA A 104 4.41 2.93 -1.39
CA ALA A 104 4.95 2.14 -2.49
C ALA A 104 5.89 1.06 -1.95
N LEU A 105 5.89 -0.09 -2.60
CA LEU A 105 6.71 -1.25 -2.30
C LEU A 105 7.67 -1.43 -3.47
N PHE A 106 8.95 -1.53 -3.14
CA PHE A 106 10.04 -1.74 -4.09
C PHE A 106 10.82 -3.00 -3.71
N GLU A 107 11.47 -3.61 -4.69
CA GLU A 107 12.48 -4.63 -4.39
C GLU A 107 13.58 -4.03 -3.50
N PRO A 108 14.15 -4.82 -2.57
CA PRO A 108 15.19 -4.32 -1.69
C PRO A 108 16.39 -3.85 -2.49
N THR A 109 16.95 -2.72 -2.06
CA THR A 109 18.15 -2.13 -2.70
C THR A 109 19.45 -2.87 -2.38
N GLN A 110 19.44 -3.75 -1.38
CA GLN A 110 20.59 -4.53 -0.95
C GLN A 110 20.54 -5.94 -1.56
N ASP A 111 21.60 -6.34 -2.25
CA ASP A 111 21.67 -7.58 -3.03
C ASP A 111 21.47 -8.87 -2.19
N ASP A 112 21.92 -8.89 -0.94
CA ASP A 112 21.79 -10.05 -0.03
C ASP A 112 20.55 -9.99 0.88
N SER A 113 19.57 -9.15 0.54
CA SER A 113 18.38 -8.97 1.37
C SER A 113 17.44 -10.17 1.32
N GLN A 114 17.02 -10.65 2.49
CA GLN A 114 15.94 -11.65 2.62
C GLN A 114 14.54 -11.03 2.51
N LEU A 115 14.45 -9.73 2.28
CA LEU A 115 13.19 -9.01 2.15
C LEU A 115 12.60 -9.25 0.76
N LEU A 116 11.27 -9.32 0.69
CA LEU A 116 10.55 -9.29 -0.58
C LEU A 116 10.33 -7.86 -1.04
N TYR A 117 10.02 -6.96 -0.10
CA TYR A 117 9.76 -5.56 -0.42
C TYR A 117 10.24 -4.62 0.69
N GLU A 118 10.76 -3.47 0.30
CA GLU A 118 10.92 -2.29 1.15
C GLU A 118 9.75 -1.33 0.95
N ILE A 119 9.26 -0.76 2.04
CA ILE A 119 8.08 0.12 2.00
C ILE A 119 8.56 1.57 2.05
N SER A 120 8.21 2.34 1.03
CA SER A 120 8.49 3.76 0.95
C SER A 120 7.22 4.58 1.10
N TRP A 121 7.33 5.66 1.88
CA TRP A 121 6.34 6.72 2.01
C TRP A 121 6.96 8.08 1.66
N SER A 122 6.16 8.92 1.03
CA SER A 122 6.45 10.34 0.83
C SER A 122 5.22 11.17 1.17
N VAL A 123 5.44 12.38 1.67
CA VAL A 123 4.37 13.37 1.84
C VAL A 123 3.72 13.61 0.47
N PRO A 124 2.38 13.58 0.36
CA PRO A 124 1.71 13.98 -0.88
C PRO A 124 2.20 15.36 -1.29
N LYS A 125 2.64 15.52 -2.54
CA LYS A 125 3.00 16.85 -3.05
C LYS A 125 1.72 17.70 -2.95
N SER A 126 1.79 18.82 -2.22
CA SER A 126 0.73 19.81 -2.30
C SER A 126 0.69 20.30 -3.74
N ASN A 127 -0.43 20.09 -4.43
CA ASN A 127 -0.68 20.78 -5.67
C ASN A 127 -0.84 22.27 -5.32
N ASN A 128 0.26 23.00 -5.31
CA ASN A 128 0.27 24.46 -5.22
C ASN A 128 -0.23 25.08 -6.55
N THR A 129 -1.44 24.70 -6.93
CA THR A 129 -2.22 25.33 -7.99
C THR A 129 -3.61 25.58 -7.44
N GLN A 130 -3.72 26.56 -6.54
CA GLN A 130 -4.83 27.52 -6.43
C GLN A 130 -4.75 28.27 -5.10
N SER A 131 -3.99 29.36 -5.11
CA SER A 131 -4.26 30.52 -4.25
C SER A 131 -4.14 31.77 -5.13
N SER A 132 -4.91 31.76 -6.22
CA SER A 132 -5.28 32.97 -6.94
C SER A 132 -6.78 33.12 -6.73
N ILE A 133 -7.15 34.14 -5.98
CA ILE A 133 -8.50 34.67 -5.87
C ILE A 133 -9.05 34.79 -7.32
N PRO A 134 -10.26 34.30 -7.65
CA PRO A 134 -10.73 34.37 -9.03
C PRO A 134 -11.11 35.82 -9.33
N ASP A 135 -10.46 36.40 -10.34
CA ASP A 135 -11.07 37.49 -11.09
C ASP A 135 -11.96 36.85 -12.16
N VAL A 136 -13.22 37.27 -12.18
CA VAL A 136 -14.25 36.70 -13.05
C VAL A 136 -13.92 37.04 -14.49
N ASN A 137 -13.66 36.04 -15.33
CA ASN A 137 -14.12 36.12 -16.71
C ASN A 137 -14.36 34.74 -17.32
N THR A 138 -15.54 34.64 -17.93
CA THR A 138 -16.14 33.54 -18.66
C THR A 138 -15.33 33.21 -19.92
N ASP A 139 -14.99 31.94 -20.11
CA ASP A 139 -15.44 31.12 -21.26
C ASP A 139 -14.60 29.83 -21.37
N ASP A 140 -15.33 28.72 -21.56
CA ASP A 140 -14.96 27.44 -22.16
C ASP A 140 -13.50 26.97 -22.07
N ILE A 141 -13.22 25.88 -21.30
CA ILE A 141 -12.59 24.64 -21.83
C ILE A 141 -12.88 23.45 -20.88
N ALA A 142 -13.24 22.30 -21.47
CA ALA A 142 -13.48 21.01 -20.81
C ALA A 142 -12.25 20.48 -20.05
N TYR A 143 -12.45 19.95 -18.85
CA TYR A 143 -11.40 19.30 -18.05
C TYR A 143 -11.28 17.82 -18.43
N GLU A 144 -10.17 17.44 -19.07
CA GLU A 144 -9.69 16.05 -19.05
C GLU A 144 -9.10 15.74 -17.66
N ILE A 145 -9.62 14.71 -17.00
CA ILE A 145 -9.15 14.23 -15.70
C ILE A 145 -7.95 13.31 -15.93
N ASN A 146 -6.73 13.86 -15.92
CA ASN A 146 -5.51 13.07 -15.82
C ASN A 146 -5.19 12.74 -14.35
N ASN A 147 -5.61 11.55 -13.91
CA ASN A 147 -5.28 10.98 -12.60
C ASN A 147 -3.89 10.30 -12.61
N GLU A 148 -2.81 11.07 -12.70
CA GLU A 148 -1.45 10.58 -12.47
C GLU A 148 -0.84 11.17 -11.20
N ILE A 149 -0.33 10.28 -10.33
CA ILE A 149 0.57 10.65 -9.23
C ILE A 149 2.01 10.59 -9.80
N PRO A 150 2.77 11.70 -9.84
CA PRO A 150 4.10 11.72 -10.44
C PRO A 150 5.17 11.28 -9.42
N PHE A 151 5.79 10.13 -9.68
CA PHE A 151 7.11 9.77 -9.13
C PHE A 151 8.21 10.45 -9.95
#